data_AF-A0AA38P5H7-F1
#
_entry.id   AF-A0AA38P5H7-F1
#
_cell.length_a   1.000
_cell.length_b   1.000
_cell.length_c   1.000
_cell.angle_alpha   90.00
_cell.angle_beta   90.00
_cell.angle_gamma   90.00
#
_symmetry.space_group_name_H-M   'P 1'
#
loop_
_entity.id
_entity.type
_entity.pdbx_description
1 polymer ?
#
loop_
_entity_poly.entity_id
_entity_poly.type
_entity_poly.pdbx_seq_one_letter_code
_entity_poly.pdbx_strand_id
1 'polypeptide(L)'
;MQPPTYYQRAPGDVPSAVRNLLLSLKQLQDILKHWSAGQATEAQVSDVYVQIGTDFNATVHAFTYHKIDISDLHSIPKDLRAVLEQCLGEDPSPQVLAVFMPQVRQVLHRLLRGLQLRQDAWRAVGGQAPIIPYDSR
;
A
#
# COMPACT_ATOMS: atom_id res chain seq x y z
N MET A 1 6.83 38.09 7.97
CA MET A 1 7.35 36.71 8.09
C MET A 1 6.16 35.78 8.12
N GLN A 2 5.93 34.99 7.07
CA GLN A 2 4.86 33.99 7.03
C GLN A 2 5.40 32.66 7.56
N PRO A 3 4.69 31.92 8.42
CA PRO A 3 5.11 30.59 8.84
C PRO A 3 5.02 29.61 7.67
N PRO A 4 5.90 28.59 7.60
CA PRO A 4 5.80 27.56 6.57
C PRO A 4 4.48 26.81 6.74
N THR A 5 3.67 26.79 5.69
CA THR A 5 2.48 25.95 5.58
C THR A 5 2.99 24.52 5.49
N TYR A 6 3.14 23.86 6.64
CA TYR A 6 3.17 22.41 6.63
C TYR A 6 1.81 22.00 6.06
N TYR A 7 1.78 21.55 4.81
CA TYR A 7 0.74 20.66 4.33
C TYR A 7 0.83 19.41 5.21
N GLN A 8 0.29 19.52 6.42
CA GLN A 8 0.03 18.43 7.32
C GLN A 8 -0.86 17.52 6.48
N ARG A 9 -0.28 16.44 5.96
CA ARG A 9 -1.01 15.45 5.16
C ARG A 9 -2.25 15.11 5.96
N ALA A 10 -3.42 15.54 5.45
CA ALA A 10 -4.63 15.55 6.25
C ALA A 10 -4.86 14.13 6.77
N PRO A 11 -4.91 13.93 8.10
CA PRO A 11 -5.25 12.62 8.64
C PRO A 11 -6.66 12.29 8.12
N GLY A 12 -6.76 11.32 7.21
CA GLY A 12 -8.01 10.99 6.51
C GLY A 12 -8.00 11.14 4.98
N ASP A 13 -6.89 11.53 4.33
CA ASP A 13 -6.80 11.54 2.86
C ASP A 13 -6.70 10.10 2.29
N VAL A 14 -7.87 9.45 2.18
CA VAL A 14 -8.03 8.10 1.62
C VAL A 14 -7.53 8.01 0.18
N PRO A 15 -7.89 8.91 -0.76
CA PRO A 15 -7.40 8.85 -2.14
C PRO A 15 -5.87 8.84 -2.24
N SER A 16 -5.18 9.74 -1.52
CA SER A 16 -3.71 9.81 -1.58
C SER A 16 -3.05 8.60 -0.91
N ALA A 17 -3.59 8.12 0.22
CA ALA A 17 -3.06 6.93 0.90
C ALA A 17 -3.18 5.69 0.01
N VAL A 18 -4.34 5.46 -0.60
CA VAL A 18 -4.55 4.33 -1.51
C VAL A 18 -3.68 4.46 -2.75
N ARG A 19 -3.59 5.66 -3.36
CA ARG A 19 -2.72 5.88 -4.53
C ARG A 19 -1.26 5.50 -4.22
N ASN A 20 -0.73 5.94 -3.08
CA ASN A 20 0.64 5.61 -2.69
C ASN A 20 0.84 4.12 -2.50
N LEU A 21 -0.10 3.44 -1.82
CA LEU A 21 -0.04 1.99 -1.64
C LEU A 21 -0.01 1.28 -3.00
N LEU A 22 -0.88 1.65 -3.95
CA LEU A 22 -0.89 1.08 -5.30
C LEU A 22 0.43 1.27 -6.05
N LEU A 23 1.07 2.44 -5.91
CA LEU A 23 2.37 2.72 -6.51
C LEU A 23 3.45 1.82 -5.92
N SER A 24 3.50 1.68 -4.60
CA SER A 24 4.46 0.82 -3.90
C SER A 24 4.26 -0.66 -4.25
N LEU A 25 3.02 -1.12 -4.41
CA LEU A 25 2.73 -2.48 -4.92
C LEU A 25 3.20 -2.70 -6.37
N LYS A 26 3.07 -1.68 -7.23
CA LYS A 26 3.59 -1.74 -8.60
C LYS A 26 5.11 -1.79 -8.58
N GLN A 27 5.75 -0.93 -7.78
CA GLN A 27 7.19 -0.91 -7.59
C GLN A 27 7.71 -2.27 -7.11
N LEU A 28 6.99 -2.95 -6.22
CA LEU A 28 7.37 -4.30 -5.78
C LEU A 28 7.39 -5.31 -6.95
N GLN A 29 6.38 -5.29 -7.82
CA GLN A 29 6.37 -6.17 -8.99
C GLN A 29 7.52 -5.86 -9.96
N ASP A 30 7.86 -4.58 -10.15
CA ASP A 30 8.96 -4.18 -11.01
C ASP A 30 10.31 -4.54 -10.39
N ILE A 31 10.56 -4.27 -9.10
CA ILE A 31 11.84 -4.61 -8.46
C ILE A 31 12.05 -6.13 -8.38
N LEU A 32 10.98 -6.93 -8.22
CA LEU A 32 11.07 -8.39 -8.26
C LEU A 32 11.53 -8.90 -9.65
N LYS A 33 11.07 -8.27 -10.74
CA LYS A 33 11.55 -8.60 -12.09
C LYS A 33 13.04 -8.27 -12.24
N HIS A 34 13.47 -7.11 -11.76
CA HIS A 34 14.89 -6.73 -11.77
C HIS A 34 15.72 -7.71 -10.92
N TRP A 35 15.23 -8.08 -9.73
CA TRP A 35 15.88 -9.07 -8.87
C TRP A 35 16.04 -10.41 -9.59
N SER A 36 14.98 -10.91 -10.24
CA SER A 36 15.04 -12.16 -11.01
C SER A 36 15.99 -12.13 -12.22
N ALA A 37 16.36 -10.94 -12.68
CA ALA A 37 17.33 -10.72 -13.75
C ALA A 37 18.75 -10.43 -13.22
N GLY A 38 18.97 -10.50 -11.90
CA GLY A 38 20.23 -10.13 -11.25
C GLY A 38 20.52 -8.63 -11.26
N GLN A 39 19.52 -7.79 -11.54
CA GLN A 39 19.63 -6.33 -11.66
C GLN A 39 19.19 -5.58 -10.40
N ALA A 40 18.67 -6.28 -9.40
CA ALA A 40 18.35 -5.73 -8.09
C ALA A 40 18.74 -6.71 -6.98
N THR A 41 19.02 -6.19 -5.80
CA THR A 41 19.39 -6.98 -4.62
C THR A 41 18.17 -7.29 -3.77
N GLU A 42 18.26 -8.34 -2.94
CA GLU A 42 17.23 -8.66 -1.94
C GLU A 42 16.95 -7.48 -0.99
N ALA A 43 17.97 -6.68 -0.68
CA ALA A 43 17.83 -5.46 0.13
C ALA A 43 16.91 -4.44 -0.55
N GLN A 44 17.07 -4.21 -1.86
CA GLN A 44 16.19 -3.30 -2.60
C GLN A 44 14.74 -3.78 -2.64
N VAL A 45 14.51 -5.10 -2.75
CA VAL A 45 13.16 -5.67 -2.67
C VAL A 45 12.58 -5.46 -1.26
N SER A 46 13.40 -5.67 -0.23
CA SER A 46 13.02 -5.49 1.18
C SER A 46 12.67 -4.04 1.50
N ASP A 47 13.42 -3.06 0.97
CA ASP A 47 13.14 -1.64 1.14
C ASP A 47 11.75 -1.27 0.60
N VAL A 48 11.40 -1.79 -0.58
CA VAL A 48 10.07 -1.59 -1.18
C VAL A 48 8.99 -2.26 -0.33
N TYR A 49 9.24 -3.44 0.23
CA TYR A 49 8.31 -4.09 1.16
C TYR A 49 8.08 -3.25 2.44
N VAL A 50 9.11 -2.64 3.01
CA VAL A 50 8.98 -1.72 4.15
C VAL A 50 8.15 -0.49 3.77
N GLN A 51 8.35 0.06 2.57
CA GLN A 51 7.54 1.16 2.04
C GLN A 51 6.07 0.76 1.90
N ILE A 52 5.77 -0.45 1.40
CA ILE A 52 4.40 -0.98 1.34
C ILE A 52 3.77 -1.05 2.73
N GLY A 53 4.50 -1.53 3.74
CA GLY A 53 4.01 -1.56 5.12
C GLY A 53 3.66 -0.17 5.64
N THR A 54 4.49 0.82 5.31
CA THR A 54 4.26 2.23 5.67
C THR A 54 3.02 2.81 4.99
N ASP A 55 2.88 2.63 3.68
CA ASP A 55 1.72 3.09 2.92
C ASP A 55 0.43 2.35 3.31
N PHE A 56 0.54 1.07 3.65
CA PHE A 56 -0.56 0.27 4.17
C PHE A 56 -1.04 0.85 5.50
N ASN A 57 -0.13 1.11 6.45
CA ASN A 57 -0.47 1.73 7.72
C ASN A 57 -1.12 3.11 7.53
N ALA A 58 -0.60 3.94 6.62
CA ALA A 58 -1.23 5.23 6.27
C ALA A 58 -2.65 5.06 5.73
N THR A 59 -2.89 4.01 4.95
CA THR A 59 -4.21 3.65 4.42
C THR A 59 -5.15 3.19 5.54
N VAL A 60 -4.66 2.36 6.47
CA VAL A 60 -5.40 1.95 7.69
C VAL A 60 -5.86 3.18 8.47
N HIS A 61 -4.94 4.10 8.76
CA HIS A 61 -5.23 5.33 9.50
C HIS A 61 -6.25 6.22 8.76
N ALA A 62 -6.13 6.35 7.44
CA ALA A 62 -7.06 7.14 6.64
C ALA A 62 -8.48 6.57 6.69
N PHE A 63 -8.67 5.26 6.53
CA PHE A 63 -9.99 4.63 6.64
C PHE A 63 -10.55 4.64 8.06
N THR A 64 -9.70 4.40 9.06
CA THR A 64 -10.10 4.42 10.49
C THR A 64 -10.61 5.80 10.90
N TYR A 65 -10.03 6.88 10.36
CA TYR A 65 -10.52 8.25 10.56
C TYR A 65 -11.98 8.40 10.13
N HIS A 66 -12.38 7.75 9.03
CA HIS A 66 -13.75 7.72 8.50
C HIS A 66 -14.62 6.60 9.11
N LYS A 67 -14.18 5.95 10.20
CA LYS A 67 -14.87 4.82 10.86
C LYS A 67 -15.13 3.62 9.94
N ILE A 68 -14.30 3.44 8.92
CA ILE A 68 -14.37 2.30 8.01
C ILE A 68 -13.45 1.20 8.53
N ASP A 69 -14.03 0.02 8.78
CA ASP A 69 -13.25 -1.14 9.20
C ASP A 69 -12.43 -1.73 8.04
N ILE A 70 -11.18 -2.05 8.34
CA ILE A 70 -10.23 -2.65 7.40
C ILE A 70 -9.55 -3.90 7.99
N SER A 71 -10.11 -4.45 9.06
CA SER A 71 -9.48 -5.50 9.87
C SER A 71 -9.19 -6.77 9.07
N ASP A 72 -10.00 -7.04 8.03
CA ASP A 72 -9.81 -8.13 7.07
C ASP A 72 -8.56 -7.99 6.20
N LEU A 73 -7.98 -6.79 6.09
CA LEU A 73 -6.78 -6.53 5.30
C LEU A 73 -5.49 -6.63 6.13
N HIS A 74 -5.57 -6.71 7.46
CA HIS A 74 -4.40 -6.74 8.33
C HIS A 74 -3.50 -7.97 8.11
N SER A 75 -4.02 -9.06 7.54
CA SER A 75 -3.21 -10.23 7.22
C SER A 75 -2.35 -10.04 5.96
N ILE A 76 -2.66 -9.06 5.11
CA ILE A 76 -2.03 -8.90 3.80
C ILE A 76 -0.52 -8.63 3.88
N PRO A 77 -0.02 -7.70 4.73
CA PRO A 77 1.42 -7.51 4.86
C PRO A 77 2.15 -8.79 5.30
N LYS A 78 1.53 -9.56 6.21
CA LYS A 78 2.08 -10.83 6.69
C LYS A 78 2.12 -11.89 5.59
N ASP A 79 1.04 -12.03 4.83
CA ASP A 79 0.97 -12.96 3.69
C ASP A 79 2.02 -12.58 2.62
N LEU A 80 2.16 -11.28 2.33
CA LEU A 80 3.15 -10.78 1.39
C LEU A 80 4.57 -11.11 1.84
N ARG A 81 4.87 -10.88 3.14
CA ARG A 81 6.16 -11.21 3.73
C ARG A 81 6.52 -12.67 3.56
N ALA A 82 5.58 -13.57 3.87
CA ALA A 82 5.84 -15.01 3.77
C ALA A 82 6.21 -15.43 2.34
N VAL A 83 5.51 -14.88 1.33
CA VAL A 83 5.82 -15.14 -0.08
C VAL A 83 7.18 -14.55 -0.49
N LEU A 84 7.50 -13.34 -0.02
CA LEU A 84 8.79 -12.69 -0.32
C LEU A 84 9.96 -13.40 0.35
N GLU A 85 9.82 -13.82 1.61
CA GLU A 85 10.85 -14.57 2.34
C GLU A 85 11.16 -15.90 1.64
N GLN A 86 10.15 -16.60 1.11
CA GLN A 86 10.36 -17.81 0.31
C GLN A 86 10.99 -17.50 -1.06
N CYS A 87 10.56 -16.44 -1.74
CA CYS A 87 11.08 -16.08 -3.05
C CYS A 87 12.54 -15.62 -3.00
N LEU A 88 12.90 -14.79 -2.02
CA LEU A 88 14.24 -14.21 -1.89
C LEU A 88 15.24 -15.20 -1.28
N GLY A 89 14.77 -16.26 -0.60
CA GLY A 89 15.62 -17.34 -0.12
C GLY A 89 16.17 -18.27 -1.21
N GLU A 90 15.66 -18.16 -2.44
CA GLU A 90 16.10 -18.91 -3.61
C GLU A 90 17.09 -18.09 -4.47
N ASP A 91 17.82 -18.76 -5.37
CA ASP A 91 18.71 -18.07 -6.30
C ASP A 91 17.91 -17.20 -7.31
N PRO A 92 18.30 -15.93 -7.52
CA PRO A 92 17.57 -15.01 -8.38
C PRO A 92 17.50 -15.52 -9.83
N SER A 93 16.30 -15.93 -10.24
CA SER A 93 16.04 -16.38 -11.61
C SER A 93 14.61 -16.08 -12.07
N PRO A 94 14.38 -15.91 -13.39
CA PRO A 94 13.04 -15.71 -13.92
C PRO A 94 12.10 -16.89 -13.64
N GLN A 95 12.66 -18.10 -13.52
CA GLN A 95 11.90 -19.32 -13.20
C GLN A 95 11.39 -19.29 -11.76
N VAL A 96 12.25 -18.95 -10.79
CA VAL A 96 11.85 -18.74 -9.38
C VAL A 96 10.74 -17.69 -9.32
N LEU A 97 10.94 -16.54 -9.96
CA LEU A 97 9.92 -15.50 -9.95
C LEU A 97 8.59 -15.95 -10.55
N ALA A 98 8.60 -16.73 -11.64
CA ALA A 98 7.39 -17.26 -12.26
C ALA A 98 6.60 -18.20 -11.33
N VAL A 99 7.27 -18.93 -10.43
CA VAL A 99 6.63 -19.80 -9.43
C VAL A 99 5.93 -18.98 -8.35
N PHE A 100 6.53 -17.89 -7.88
CA PHE A 100 5.97 -17.05 -6.80
C PHE A 100 4.99 -15.97 -7.29
N MET A 101 5.07 -15.55 -8.54
CA MET A 101 4.21 -14.53 -9.15
C MET A 101 2.69 -14.78 -9.01
N PRO A 102 2.15 -16.02 -9.12
CA PRO A 102 0.76 -16.31 -8.82
C PRO A 102 0.36 -15.92 -7.39
N GLN A 103 1.19 -16.24 -6.39
CA GLN A 103 0.92 -15.94 -4.98
C GLN A 103 1.01 -14.44 -4.70
N VAL A 104 2.05 -13.76 -5.23
CA VAL A 104 2.15 -12.29 -5.16
C VAL A 104 0.89 -11.65 -5.76
N ARG A 105 0.51 -12.04 -6.98
CA ARG A 105 -0.71 -11.53 -7.64
C ARG A 105 -1.99 -11.80 -6.84
N GLN A 106 -2.08 -12.92 -6.12
CA GLN A 106 -3.22 -13.23 -5.27
C GLN A 106 -3.29 -12.31 -4.05
N VAL A 107 -2.16 -12.06 -3.38
CA VAL A 107 -2.08 -11.11 -2.26
C VAL A 107 -2.44 -9.70 -2.72
N LEU A 108 -1.91 -9.26 -3.87
CA LEU A 108 -2.23 -7.97 -4.47
C LEU A 108 -3.72 -7.87 -4.82
N HIS A 109 -4.31 -8.89 -5.48
CA HIS A 109 -5.74 -8.88 -5.81
C HIS A 109 -6.63 -8.78 -4.57
N ARG A 110 -6.29 -9.50 -3.49
CA ARG A 110 -7.02 -9.41 -2.22
C ARG A 110 -6.97 -7.99 -1.65
N LEU A 111 -5.81 -7.35 -1.72
CA LEU A 111 -5.64 -5.96 -1.29
C LEU A 111 -6.47 -5.01 -2.15
N LEU A 112 -6.37 -5.10 -3.47
CA LEU A 112 -7.11 -4.25 -4.41
C LEU A 112 -8.62 -4.36 -4.22
N ARG A 113 -9.15 -5.59 -4.15
CA ARG A 113 -10.58 -5.83 -3.89
C ARG A 113 -10.97 -5.28 -2.53
N GLY A 114 -10.13 -5.49 -1.52
CA GLY A 114 -10.29 -4.96 -0.18
C GLY A 114 -10.47 -3.45 -0.19
N LEU A 115 -9.51 -2.74 -0.79
CA LEU A 115 -9.52 -1.29 -0.90
C LEU A 115 -10.68 -0.76 -1.71
N GLN A 116 -11.03 -1.41 -2.83
CA GLN A 116 -12.14 -1.00 -3.68
C GLN A 116 -13.46 -0.99 -2.90
N LEU A 117 -13.75 -2.07 -2.17
CA LEU A 117 -14.97 -2.16 -1.35
C LEU A 117 -15.06 -1.02 -0.32
N ARG A 118 -13.92 -0.60 0.26
CA ARG A 118 -13.88 0.48 1.25
C ARG A 118 -13.91 1.86 0.62
N GLN A 119 -13.35 2.02 -0.58
CA GLN A 119 -13.51 3.26 -1.34
C GLN A 119 -14.97 3.47 -1.74
N ASP A 120 -15.68 2.41 -2.13
CA ASP A 120 -17.12 2.48 -2.41
C ASP A 120 -17.91 2.82 -1.14
N ALA A 121 -17.58 2.20 -0.01
CA ALA A 121 -18.18 2.56 1.29
C ALA A 121 -17.90 4.02 1.69
N TRP A 122 -16.66 4.49 1.51
CA TRP A 122 -16.25 5.87 1.78
C TRP A 122 -16.99 6.88 0.89
N ARG A 123 -17.19 6.57 -0.39
CA ARG A 123 -18.00 7.41 -1.29
C ARG A 123 -19.46 7.46 -0.86
N ALA A 124 -20.02 6.33 -0.43
CA ALA A 124 -21.42 6.23 0.00
C ALA A 124 -21.73 7.05 1.27
N VAL A 125 -20.78 7.19 2.19
CA VAL A 125 -20.94 8.02 3.40
C VAL A 125 -20.66 9.52 3.17
N GLY A 126 -20.52 9.93 1.91
CA GLY A 126 -20.36 11.33 1.52
C GLY A 126 -18.93 11.82 1.63
N GLY A 127 -17.96 11.08 1.05
CA GLY A 127 -16.51 11.34 1.00
C GLY A 127 -16.08 12.71 0.46
N GLN A 128 -16.56 13.77 1.08
CA GLN A 128 -16.09 15.14 0.99
C GLN A 128 -15.26 15.39 2.24
N ALA A 129 -14.09 16.00 2.04
CA ALA A 129 -13.21 16.47 3.10
C ALA A 129 -14.02 17.21 4.19
N PRO A 130 -13.59 17.18 5.47
CA PRO A 130 -14.26 17.94 6.51
C PRO A 130 -14.44 19.38 6.03
N ILE A 131 -15.69 19.81 5.93
CA ILE A 131 -16.05 21.22 5.76
C ILE A 131 -15.56 21.88 7.05
N ILE A 132 -14.33 22.38 7.04
CA ILE A 132 -13.87 23.29 8.08
C ILE A 132 -14.71 24.54 7.88
N PRO A 133 -15.61 24.91 8.82
CA PRO A 133 -16.28 26.18 8.74
C PRO A 133 -15.17 27.24 8.80
N TYR A 134 -15.03 28.01 7.72
CA TYR A 134 -14.22 29.21 7.76
C TYR A 134 -14.89 30.16 8.75
N ASP A 135 -14.37 30.22 9.98
CA ASP A 135 -14.77 31.22 10.97
C ASP A 135 -14.23 32.57 10.49
N SER A 136 -15.06 33.32 9.78
CA SER A 136 -14.82 34.72 9.47
C SER A 136 -15.00 35.53 10.75
N ARG A 137 -13.91 35.79 11.47
CA ARG A 137 -13.82 36.88 12.44
C ARG A 137 -12.78 37.90 12.00
#